data_AF-M5BRQ8-F1
#
_entry.id   AF-M5BRQ8-F1
#
_cell.length_a   1.000
_cell.length_b   1.000
_cell.length_c   1.000
_cell.angle_alpha   90.00
_cell.angle_beta   90.00
_cell.angle_gamma   90.00
#
_symmetry.space_group_name_H-M   'P 1'
#
loop_
_entity.id
_entity.type
_entity.pdbx_description
1 polymer ?
#
loop_
_entity_poly.entity_id
_entity_poly.type
_entity_poly.pdbx_seq_one_letter_code
_entity_poly.pdbx_strand_id
1 'polypeptide(L)'
;MAFMVLATGLYINACAKGEECIPQTWDMFYEKWGFMIIFWNFAGVPFTYCYPVLYLASQQPETYRFPTAVYILLFTTLLTAYYIFDTSMSQKSRFKMQMQGTYTSRWAFPQLPYGTIENPTFIETAHGNKLLTSGWWGYARKPNYTADWIQALTWSLSTGFASPIPYFYPVFFFVVLVHRCSRDFERCSRKYGKDWDQYCELVRWKFIPGVY
;
A
#
# COMPACT_ATOMS: atom_id res chain seq x y z
N MET A 1 22.91 2.03 2.40
CA MET A 1 22.58 2.03 0.96
C MET A 1 21.84 0.77 0.50
N ALA A 2 22.34 -0.45 0.75
CA ALA A 2 21.69 -1.70 0.29
C ALA A 2 20.20 -1.83 0.66
N PHE A 3 19.82 -1.42 1.88
CA PHE A 3 18.42 -1.40 2.32
C PHE A 3 17.53 -0.58 1.38
N MET A 4 17.94 0.66 1.06
CA MET A 4 17.16 1.55 0.20
C MET A 4 17.06 1.01 -1.23
N VAL A 5 18.14 0.44 -1.78
CA VAL A 5 18.11 -0.19 -3.11
C VAL A 5 17.07 -1.31 -3.17
N LEU A 6 17.05 -2.18 -2.16
CA LEU A 6 16.04 -3.23 -2.05
C LEU A 6 14.64 -2.63 -1.90
N ALA A 7 14.47 -1.67 -0.99
CA ALA A 7 13.16 -1.12 -0.65
C ALA A 7 12.51 -0.39 -1.83
N THR A 8 13.26 0.48 -2.52
CA THR A 8 12.75 1.16 -3.73
C THR A 8 12.59 0.20 -4.89
N GLY A 9 13.49 -0.78 -5.04
CA GLY A 9 13.41 -1.82 -6.07
C GLY A 9 12.14 -2.67 -5.94
N LEU A 10 11.82 -3.12 -4.73
CA LEU A 10 10.58 -3.86 -4.43
C LEU A 10 9.35 -3.02 -4.77
N TYR A 11 9.32 -1.76 -4.34
CA TYR A 11 8.18 -0.87 -4.57
C TYR A 11 7.94 -0.58 -6.05
N ILE A 12 9.00 -0.20 -6.79
CA ILE A 12 8.93 0.04 -8.24
C ILE A 12 8.48 -1.23 -8.96
N ASN A 13 9.01 -2.39 -8.57
CA ASN A 13 8.62 -3.66 -9.17
C ASN A 13 7.14 -4.00 -8.90
N ALA A 14 6.61 -3.74 -7.71
CA ALA A 14 5.19 -3.93 -7.43
C ALA A 14 4.31 -3.02 -8.29
N CYS A 15 4.70 -1.76 -8.47
CA CYS A 15 3.99 -0.83 -9.36
C CYS A 15 4.02 -1.30 -10.83
N ALA A 16 5.18 -1.71 -11.34
CA ALA A 16 5.33 -2.18 -12.72
C ALA A 16 4.57 -3.49 -12.96
N LYS A 17 4.66 -4.44 -12.02
CA LYS A 17 3.93 -5.71 -12.08
C LYS A 17 2.42 -5.52 -12.03
N GLY A 18 1.95 -4.58 -11.21
CA GLY A 18 0.53 -4.30 -10.99
C GLY A 18 -0.02 -3.18 -11.87
N GLU A 19 0.63 -2.86 -12.99
CA GLU A 19 0.22 -1.80 -13.92
C GLU A 19 -1.26 -1.89 -14.32
N GLU A 20 -1.77 -3.10 -14.55
CA GLU A 20 -3.17 -3.37 -14.91
C GLU A 20 -4.17 -2.98 -13.82
N CYS A 21 -3.69 -2.82 -12.58
CA CYS A 21 -4.50 -2.40 -11.44
C CYS A 21 -4.57 -0.87 -11.32
N ILE A 22 -3.64 -0.12 -11.93
CA ILE A 22 -3.57 1.35 -11.83
C ILE A 22 -4.79 2.04 -12.42
N PRO A 23 -5.36 1.61 -13.57
CA PRO A 23 -6.57 2.21 -14.11
C PRO A 23 -7.72 2.21 -13.11
N GLN A 24 -7.77 1.27 -12.16
CA GLN A 24 -8.81 1.15 -11.12
C GLN A 24 -8.70 2.17 -9.99
N THR A 25 -7.63 2.95 -9.96
CA THR A 25 -7.37 3.90 -8.89
C THR A 25 -8.26 5.14 -9.00
N TRP A 26 -8.37 5.85 -7.89
CA TRP A 26 -9.19 7.05 -7.80
C TRP A 26 -8.73 8.14 -8.79
N ASP A 27 -7.41 8.34 -8.89
CA ASP A 27 -6.83 9.38 -9.74
C ASP A 27 -7.18 9.19 -11.21
N MET A 28 -7.29 7.93 -11.66
CA MET A 28 -7.64 7.61 -13.06
C MET A 28 -9.15 7.66 -13.32
N PHE A 29 -9.98 7.25 -12.36
CA PHE A 29 -11.43 7.19 -12.57
C PHE A 29 -12.17 8.49 -12.24
N TYR A 30 -11.66 9.33 -11.32
CA TYR A 30 -12.44 10.43 -10.74
C TYR A 30 -11.73 11.78 -10.73
N GLU A 31 -10.40 11.80 -10.55
CA GLU A 31 -9.69 13.09 -10.48
C GLU A 31 -9.52 13.69 -11.87
N LYS A 32 -9.75 15.00 -11.96
CA LYS A 32 -9.54 15.74 -13.21
C LYS A 32 -8.07 16.10 -13.34
N TRP A 33 -7.52 15.88 -14.53
CA TRP A 33 -6.16 16.29 -14.83
C TRP A 33 -5.98 17.80 -14.66
N GLY A 34 -5.00 18.19 -13.84
CA GLY A 34 -4.77 19.58 -13.47
C GLY A 34 -3.49 19.74 -12.67
N PHE A 35 -3.18 20.98 -12.27
CA PHE A 35 -1.91 21.33 -11.64
C PHE A 35 -1.54 20.42 -10.46
N MET A 36 -2.48 20.12 -9.57
CA MET A 36 -2.22 19.26 -8.41
C MET A 36 -1.67 17.89 -8.81
N ILE A 37 -2.32 17.20 -9.76
CA ILE A 37 -1.90 15.86 -10.20
C ILE A 37 -0.57 15.96 -10.96
N ILE A 38 -0.44 16.96 -11.85
CA ILE A 38 0.80 17.20 -12.62
C ILE A 38 1.98 17.41 -11.66
N PHE A 39 1.83 18.32 -10.70
CA PHE A 39 2.86 18.62 -9.72
C PHE A 39 3.28 17.36 -8.96
N TRP A 40 2.33 16.60 -8.41
CA TRP A 40 2.68 15.42 -7.63
C TRP A 40 3.34 14.31 -8.46
N ASN A 41 2.96 14.13 -9.73
CA ASN A 41 3.56 13.11 -10.60
C ASN A 41 4.97 13.49 -11.05
N PHE A 42 5.21 14.75 -11.44
CA PHE A 42 6.49 15.17 -12.03
C PHE A 42 7.48 15.80 -11.04
N ALA A 43 6.97 16.44 -9.98
CA ALA A 43 7.79 17.17 -9.02
C ALA A 43 7.68 16.58 -7.61
N GLY A 44 6.47 16.47 -7.07
CA GLY A 44 6.23 16.04 -5.69
C GLY A 44 6.85 14.68 -5.39
N VAL A 45 6.41 13.60 -6.05
CA VAL A 45 6.91 12.25 -5.78
C VAL A 45 8.41 12.10 -6.09
N PRO A 46 8.92 12.44 -7.29
CA PRO A 46 10.33 12.19 -7.63
C PRO A 46 11.32 12.95 -6.74
N PHE A 47 11.01 14.19 -6.37
CA PHE A 47 11.94 15.04 -5.61
C PHE A 47 11.74 15.00 -4.10
N THR A 48 10.67 14.38 -3.58
CA THR A 48 10.49 14.23 -2.13
C THR A 48 10.71 12.80 -1.64
N TYR A 49 10.37 11.77 -2.43
CA TYR A 49 10.49 10.38 -1.97
C TYR A 49 11.95 9.90 -1.99
N CYS A 50 12.83 10.59 -2.70
CA CYS A 50 14.26 10.31 -2.74
C CYS A 50 15.05 10.85 -1.54
N TYR A 51 14.43 11.63 -0.63
CA TYR A 51 15.12 12.23 0.52
C TYR A 51 15.93 11.23 1.37
N PRO A 52 15.42 10.02 1.70
CA PRO A 52 16.23 9.07 2.45
C PRO A 52 17.51 8.65 1.71
N VAL A 53 17.44 8.46 0.39
CA VAL A 53 18.59 8.08 -0.44
C VAL A 53 19.61 9.23 -0.51
N LEU A 54 19.14 10.45 -0.76
CA LEU A 54 19.99 11.64 -0.82
C LEU A 54 20.67 11.91 0.53
N TYR A 55 19.95 11.73 1.62
CA TYR A 55 20.52 11.85 2.96
C TYR A 55 21.62 10.82 3.20
N LEU A 56 21.35 9.53 2.94
CA LEU A 56 22.36 8.48 3.11
C LEU A 56 23.60 8.67 2.22
N ALA A 57 23.43 9.24 1.02
CA ALA A 57 24.53 9.51 0.09
C ALA A 57 25.38 10.73 0.49
N SER A 58 24.80 11.70 1.20
CA SER A 58 25.48 12.93 1.62
C SER A 58 26.14 12.83 3.00
N GLN A 59 25.74 11.86 3.83
CA GLN A 59 26.28 11.69 5.17
C GLN A 59 27.35 10.60 5.23
N GLN A 60 28.28 10.72 6.18
CA GLN A 60 29.25 9.66 6.46
C GLN A 60 28.53 8.41 7.02
N PRO A 61 28.90 7.18 6.58
CA PRO A 61 28.23 5.94 7.02
C PRO A 61 28.13 5.75 8.53
N GLU A 62 29.10 6.24 9.29
CA GLU A 62 29.10 6.15 10.75
C GLU A 62 27.94 6.91 11.41
N THR A 63 27.40 7.94 10.73
CA THR A 63 26.28 8.76 11.22
C THR A 63 24.96 7.98 11.30
N TYR A 64 24.81 6.94 10.49
CA TYR A 64 23.60 6.11 10.39
C TYR A 64 23.92 4.62 10.59
N ARG A 65 25.03 4.34 11.28
CA ARG A 65 25.43 2.97 11.60
C ARG A 65 24.59 2.45 12.76
N PHE A 66 23.95 1.32 12.54
CA PHE A 66 23.17 0.64 13.57
C PHE A 66 23.81 -0.70 13.96
N PRO A 67 23.47 -1.24 15.14
CA PRO A 67 23.75 -2.64 15.46
C PRO A 67 23.11 -3.58 14.44
N THR A 68 23.75 -4.73 14.17
CA THR A 68 23.26 -5.73 13.21
C THR A 68 21.80 -6.14 13.47
N ALA A 69 21.40 -6.24 14.74
CA ALA A 69 20.02 -6.55 15.11
C ALA A 69 18.99 -5.55 14.56
N VAL A 70 19.32 -4.26 14.53
CA VAL A 70 18.45 -3.22 13.97
C VAL A 70 18.33 -3.38 12.46
N TYR A 71 19.42 -3.71 11.76
CA TYR A 71 19.35 -4.01 10.33
C TYR A 71 18.47 -5.24 10.07
N ILE A 72 18.64 -6.33 10.82
CA ILE A 72 17.78 -7.52 10.70
C ILE A 72 16.31 -7.13 10.88
N LEU A 73 16.00 -6.32 11.90
CA LEU A 73 14.64 -5.84 12.15
C LEU A 73 14.10 -4.99 10.98
N LEU A 74 14.90 -4.07 10.45
CA LEU A 74 14.49 -3.22 9.32
C LEU A 74 14.21 -4.05 8.06
N PHE A 75 15.13 -4.95 7.68
CA PHE A 75 14.97 -5.79 6.50
C PHE A 75 13.79 -6.76 6.63
N THR A 76 13.63 -7.40 7.79
CA THR A 76 12.50 -8.30 8.03
C THR A 76 11.17 -7.53 7.98
N THR A 77 11.09 -6.38 8.64
CA THR A 77 9.90 -5.51 8.62
C THR A 77 9.54 -5.08 7.19
N LEU A 78 10.53 -4.63 6.41
CA LEU A 78 10.34 -4.24 5.00
C LEU A 78 9.79 -5.41 4.17
N LEU A 79 10.41 -6.59 4.27
CA LEU A 79 10.01 -7.76 3.47
C LEU A 79 8.61 -8.27 3.86
N THR A 80 8.28 -8.29 5.16
CA THR A 80 6.94 -8.64 5.63
C THR A 80 5.90 -7.63 5.16
N ALA A 81 6.19 -6.33 5.30
CA ALA A 81 5.29 -5.28 4.85
C ALA A 81 5.09 -5.33 3.33
N TYR A 82 6.16 -5.50 2.55
CA TYR A 82 6.07 -5.71 1.11
C TYR A 82 5.22 -6.93 0.74
N TYR A 83 5.42 -8.06 1.41
CA TYR A 83 4.64 -9.28 1.17
C TYR A 83 3.15 -9.04 1.38
N ILE A 84 2.76 -8.40 2.49
CA ILE A 84 1.36 -8.06 2.79
C ILE A 84 0.82 -7.07 1.76
N PHE A 85 1.57 -6.02 1.43
CA PHE A 85 1.17 -4.99 0.47
C PHE A 85 0.88 -5.61 -0.91
N ASP A 86 1.84 -6.35 -1.46
CA ASP A 86 1.78 -6.91 -2.80
C ASP A 86 0.68 -7.99 -2.91
N THR A 87 0.59 -8.88 -1.93
CA THR A 87 -0.42 -9.96 -1.95
C THR A 87 -1.82 -9.42 -1.64
N SER A 88 -2.01 -8.48 -0.72
CA SER A 88 -3.33 -7.89 -0.44
C SER A 88 -3.88 -7.06 -1.60
N MET A 89 -3.02 -6.29 -2.29
CA MET A 89 -3.40 -5.60 -3.53
C MET A 89 -3.80 -6.61 -4.61
N SER A 90 -2.98 -7.64 -4.83
CA SER A 90 -3.25 -8.70 -5.81
C SER A 90 -4.57 -9.41 -5.52
N GLN A 91 -4.84 -9.77 -4.25
CA GLN A 91 -6.07 -10.45 -3.85
C GLN A 91 -7.31 -9.64 -4.24
N LYS A 92 -7.32 -8.33 -3.97
CA LYS A 92 -8.47 -7.48 -4.28
C LYS A 92 -8.67 -7.30 -5.78
N SER A 93 -7.60 -6.97 -6.51
CA SER A 93 -7.70 -6.73 -7.95
C SER A 93 -8.08 -7.99 -8.71
N ARG A 94 -7.44 -9.13 -8.39
CA ARG A 94 -7.73 -10.42 -9.04
C ARG A 94 -9.10 -10.93 -8.69
N PHE A 95 -9.53 -10.82 -7.43
CA PHE A 95 -10.90 -11.16 -7.03
C PHE A 95 -11.92 -10.39 -7.87
N LYS A 96 -11.74 -9.07 -8.03
CA LYS A 96 -12.63 -8.26 -8.86
C LYS A 96 -12.63 -8.71 -10.32
N MET A 97 -11.47 -8.98 -10.90
CA MET A 97 -11.35 -9.47 -12.29
C MET A 97 -12.00 -10.85 -12.46
N GLN A 98 -11.83 -11.76 -11.49
CA GLN A 98 -12.47 -13.08 -11.50
C GLN A 98 -13.99 -12.96 -11.44
N MET A 99 -14.52 -12.09 -10.58
CA MET A 99 -15.97 -11.84 -10.48
C MET A 99 -16.55 -11.20 -11.75
N GLN A 100 -15.72 -10.50 -12.53
CA GLN A 100 -16.11 -9.89 -13.81
C GLN A 100 -15.83 -10.80 -15.03
N GLY A 101 -15.23 -11.97 -14.84
CA GLY A 101 -14.83 -12.86 -15.93
C GLY A 101 -13.68 -12.33 -16.80
N THR A 102 -12.93 -11.33 -16.34
CA THR A 102 -11.85 -10.65 -17.07
C THR A 102 -10.45 -11.02 -16.56
N TYR A 103 -10.36 -12.00 -15.66
CA TYR A 103 -9.08 -12.40 -15.08
C TYR A 103 -8.16 -13.05 -16.12
N THR A 104 -7.00 -12.43 -16.30
CA THR A 104 -5.91 -12.96 -17.11
C THR A 104 -4.68 -13.16 -16.23
N SER A 105 -4.14 -14.38 -16.24
CA SER A 105 -2.89 -14.65 -15.52
C SER A 105 -1.73 -13.99 -16.26
N ARG A 106 -0.97 -13.14 -15.56
CA ARG A 106 0.22 -12.46 -16.10
C ARG A 106 1.50 -13.12 -15.59
N TRP A 107 2.43 -13.34 -16.50
CA TRP A 107 3.77 -13.83 -16.17
C TRP A 107 4.69 -12.65 -15.83
N ALA A 108 4.54 -12.12 -14.61
CA ALA A 108 5.35 -11.02 -14.09
C ALA A 108 6.13 -11.48 -12.84
N PHE A 109 7.39 -11.07 -12.71
CA PHE A 109 8.30 -11.59 -11.69
C PHE A 109 8.53 -10.60 -10.53
N PRO A 110 8.59 -11.05 -9.26
CA PRO A 110 8.07 -12.31 -8.75
C PRO A 110 6.55 -12.23 -8.50
N GLN A 111 5.84 -13.33 -8.75
CA GLN A 111 4.49 -13.53 -8.20
C GLN A 111 4.61 -14.14 -6.80
N LEU A 112 4.22 -13.40 -5.78
CA LEU A 112 4.24 -13.92 -4.42
C LEU A 112 3.10 -14.93 -4.20
N PRO A 113 3.34 -16.00 -3.42
CA PRO A 113 2.28 -16.92 -3.04
C PRO A 113 1.23 -16.18 -2.21
N TYR A 114 0.00 -16.67 -2.20
CA TYR A 114 -1.14 -16.04 -1.52
C TYR A 114 -1.67 -14.74 -2.16
N GLY A 115 -1.22 -14.39 -3.37
CA GLY A 115 -1.76 -13.25 -4.14
C GLY A 115 -3.15 -13.47 -4.75
N THR A 116 -3.65 -14.71 -4.79
CA THR A 116 -4.99 -15.07 -5.23
C THR A 116 -5.61 -15.99 -4.18
N ILE A 117 -6.86 -15.74 -3.78
CA ILE A 117 -7.56 -16.59 -2.80
C ILE A 117 -8.34 -17.67 -3.55
N GLU A 118 -8.14 -18.92 -3.17
CA GLU A 118 -8.99 -20.04 -3.58
C GLU A 118 -10.27 -20.05 -2.73
N ASN A 119 -11.43 -20.19 -3.37
CA ASN A 119 -12.74 -20.17 -2.71
C ASN A 119 -12.95 -18.95 -1.78
N PRO A 120 -12.88 -17.70 -2.31
CA PRO A 120 -13.00 -16.50 -1.49
C PRO A 120 -14.40 -16.35 -0.89
N THR A 121 -14.47 -15.90 0.36
CA THR A 121 -15.73 -15.47 0.97
C THR A 121 -15.97 -14.00 0.63
N PHE A 122 -17.22 -13.64 0.34
CA PHE A 122 -17.61 -12.28 0.00
C PHE A 122 -19.06 -12.00 0.38
N ILE A 123 -19.40 -10.72 0.48
CA ILE A 123 -20.78 -10.25 0.58
C ILE A 123 -21.22 -9.81 -0.81
N GLU A 124 -22.32 -10.38 -1.30
CA GLU A 124 -22.97 -9.89 -2.51
C GLU A 124 -23.90 -8.74 -2.15
N THR A 125 -23.60 -7.56 -2.68
CA THR A 125 -24.38 -6.34 -2.42
C THR A 125 -25.65 -6.34 -3.26
N ALA A 126 -26.67 -5.61 -2.82
CA ALA A 126 -27.93 -5.42 -3.57
C ALA A 126 -27.71 -4.85 -4.98
N HIS A 127 -26.58 -4.14 -5.19
CA HIS A 127 -26.17 -3.60 -6.48
C HIS A 127 -25.34 -4.58 -7.34
N GLY A 128 -25.25 -5.87 -6.96
CA GLY A 128 -24.51 -6.92 -7.68
C GLY A 128 -22.99 -6.82 -7.57
N ASN A 129 -22.44 -5.88 -6.80
CA ASN A 129 -21.01 -5.84 -6.49
C ASN A 129 -20.69 -6.85 -5.38
N LYS A 130 -19.46 -7.37 -5.35
CA LYS A 130 -19.02 -8.32 -4.32
C LYS A 130 -17.92 -7.71 -3.45
N LEU A 131 -18.11 -7.72 -2.14
CA LEU A 131 -17.16 -7.23 -1.15
C LEU A 131 -16.37 -8.40 -0.56
N LEU A 132 -15.06 -8.45 -0.82
CA LEU A 132 -14.17 -9.52 -0.36
C LEU A 132 -14.02 -9.50 1.17
N THR A 133 -14.27 -10.66 1.82
CA THR A 133 -14.17 -10.84 3.28
C THR A 133 -13.15 -11.89 3.69
N SER A 134 -12.43 -12.50 2.74
CA SER A 134 -11.34 -13.45 3.00
C SER A 134 -9.96 -12.86 2.68
N GLY A 135 -8.91 -13.61 3.03
CA GLY A 135 -7.53 -13.18 2.84
C GLY A 135 -7.16 -12.04 3.79
N TRP A 136 -6.31 -11.12 3.32
CA TRP A 136 -5.94 -9.94 4.11
C TRP A 136 -7.15 -9.03 4.41
N TRP A 137 -8.13 -9.03 3.52
CA TRP A 137 -9.35 -8.21 3.60
C TRP A 137 -10.37 -8.73 4.61
N GLY A 138 -10.14 -9.93 5.17
CA GLY A 138 -10.90 -10.42 6.34
C GLY A 138 -10.38 -9.89 7.67
N TYR A 139 -9.10 -9.52 7.75
CA TYR A 139 -8.49 -9.01 8.98
C TYR A 139 -8.67 -7.51 9.16
N ALA A 140 -8.53 -6.75 8.09
CA ALA A 140 -8.70 -5.31 8.08
C ALA A 140 -9.31 -4.84 6.75
N ARG A 141 -9.95 -3.67 6.75
CA ARG A 141 -10.51 -3.08 5.54
C ARG A 141 -9.47 -2.41 4.64
N LYS A 142 -8.28 -2.08 5.17
CA LYS A 142 -7.15 -1.45 4.43
C LYS A 142 -5.79 -2.03 4.85
N PRO A 143 -5.59 -3.36 4.79
CA PRO A 143 -4.32 -3.99 5.17
C PRO A 143 -3.17 -3.51 4.27
N ASN A 144 -3.48 -3.26 3.00
CA ASN A 144 -2.54 -2.71 2.02
C ASN A 144 -2.04 -1.33 2.43
N TYR A 145 -2.88 -0.44 2.98
CA TYR A 145 -2.45 0.91 3.38
C TYR A 145 -1.52 0.86 4.60
N THR A 146 -1.82 0.00 5.57
CA THR A 146 -0.94 -0.22 6.73
C THR A 146 0.43 -0.72 6.28
N ALA A 147 0.45 -1.72 5.41
CA ALA A 147 1.67 -2.31 4.89
C ALA A 147 2.48 -1.32 4.03
N ASP A 148 1.81 -0.52 3.20
CA ASP A 148 2.41 0.54 2.40
C ASP A 148 3.08 1.62 3.27
N TRP A 149 2.36 2.08 4.30
CA TRP A 149 2.90 3.06 5.24
C TRP A 149 4.08 2.52 6.04
N ILE A 150 4.05 1.26 6.49
CA ILE A 150 5.18 0.63 7.18
C ILE A 150 6.41 0.60 6.27
N GLN A 151 6.25 0.26 4.98
CA GLN A 151 7.36 0.33 4.02
C GLN A 151 7.93 1.76 3.97
N ALA A 152 7.09 2.77 3.75
CA ALA A 152 7.51 4.18 3.73
C ALA A 152 8.25 4.60 5.01
N LEU A 153 7.75 4.18 6.18
CA LEU A 153 8.38 4.47 7.47
C LEU A 153 9.77 3.83 7.57
N THR A 154 9.92 2.57 7.14
CA THR A 154 11.23 1.89 7.19
C THR A 154 12.29 2.57 6.32
N TRP A 155 11.88 3.24 5.23
CA TRP A 155 12.80 4.01 4.38
C TRP A 155 13.46 5.13 5.18
N SER A 156 12.66 5.91 5.92
CA SER A 156 13.16 6.99 6.77
C SER A 156 13.91 6.48 8.00
N LEU A 157 13.41 5.44 8.67
CA LEU A 157 14.09 4.84 9.83
C LEU A 157 15.48 4.32 9.49
N SER A 158 15.70 3.85 8.25
CA SER A 158 17.02 3.41 7.78
C SER A 158 18.08 4.53 7.76
N THR A 159 17.66 5.79 7.89
CA THR A 159 18.54 6.97 7.90
C THR A 159 18.92 7.46 9.29
N GLY A 160 18.35 6.87 10.35
CA GLY A 160 18.53 7.34 11.73
C GLY A 160 17.70 8.57 12.04
N PHE A 161 18.02 9.25 13.14
CA PHE A 161 17.22 10.35 13.69
C PHE A 161 17.94 11.70 13.69
N ALA A 162 19.08 11.79 13.02
CA ALA A 162 19.89 13.00 12.98
C ALA A 162 19.28 14.13 12.13
N SER A 163 18.33 13.83 11.24
CA SER A 163 17.61 14.83 10.45
C SER A 163 16.13 14.48 10.33
N PRO A 164 15.22 15.47 10.39
CA PRO A 164 13.80 15.26 10.15
C PRO A 164 13.46 15.14 8.65
N ILE A 165 14.36 15.56 7.74
CA ILE A 165 14.06 15.63 6.29
C ILE A 165 13.65 14.27 5.72
N PRO A 166 14.34 13.14 6.00
CA PRO A 166 13.92 11.82 5.52
C PRO A 166 12.52 11.41 5.98
N TYR A 167 12.03 11.95 7.10
CA TYR A 167 10.72 11.63 7.70
C TYR A 167 9.57 12.40 7.08
N PHE A 168 9.83 13.37 6.20
CA PHE A 168 8.76 14.07 5.48
C PHE A 168 7.83 13.09 4.74
N TYR A 169 8.41 12.12 4.02
CA TYR A 169 7.64 11.17 3.21
C TYR A 169 6.65 10.33 4.05
N PRO A 170 7.05 9.53 5.06
CA PRO A 170 6.11 8.70 5.81
C PRO A 170 5.07 9.52 6.59
N VAL A 171 5.41 10.74 7.04
CA VAL A 171 4.46 11.62 7.73
C VAL A 171 3.42 12.16 6.74
N PHE A 172 3.87 12.73 5.62
CA PHE A 172 2.99 13.19 4.55
C PHE A 172 2.10 12.05 4.04
N PHE A 173 2.69 10.89 3.79
CA PHE A 173 1.99 9.73 3.26
C PHE A 173 0.94 9.18 4.23
N PHE A 174 1.22 9.18 5.54
CA PHE A 174 0.22 8.83 6.55
C PHE A 174 -1.03 9.71 6.46
N VAL A 175 -0.85 11.03 6.40
CA VAL A 175 -1.96 12.00 6.31
C VAL A 175 -2.79 11.74 5.04
N VAL A 176 -2.11 11.54 3.91
CA VAL A 176 -2.77 11.22 2.64
C VAL A 176 -3.53 9.90 2.71
N LEU A 177 -2.97 8.85 3.33
CA LEU A 177 -3.63 7.55 3.48
C LEU A 177 -4.86 7.63 4.38
N VAL A 178 -4.80 8.37 5.48
CA VAL A 178 -5.95 8.60 6.37
C VAL A 178 -7.06 9.33 5.62
N HIS A 179 -6.73 10.43 4.93
CA HIS A 179 -7.69 11.17 4.12
C HIS A 179 -8.30 10.30 3.00
N ARG A 180 -7.46 9.52 2.30
CA ARG A 180 -7.88 8.60 1.24
C ARG A 180 -8.81 7.52 1.77
N CYS A 181 -8.51 6.95 2.93
CA CYS A 181 -9.33 5.94 3.58
C CYS A 181 -10.70 6.50 3.99
N SER A 182 -10.73 7.71 4.57
CA SER A 182 -11.98 8.37 4.96
C SER A 182 -12.91 8.58 3.77
N ARG A 183 -12.39 9.10 2.66
CA ARG A 183 -13.16 9.31 1.42
C ARG A 183 -13.68 8.01 0.83
N ASP A 184 -12.86 6.96 0.83
CA ASP A 184 -13.25 5.65 0.32
C ASP A 184 -14.39 5.04 1.16
N PHE A 185 -14.32 5.13 2.49
CA PHE A 185 -15.35 4.62 3.38
C PHE A 185 -16.65 5.40 3.31
N GLU A 186 -16.60 6.73 3.26
CA GLU A 186 -17.78 7.57 3.05
C GLU A 186 -18.50 7.20 1.74
N ARG A 187 -17.72 6.98 0.68
CA ARG A 187 -18.25 6.56 -0.60
C ARG A 187 -18.83 5.14 -0.56
N CYS A 188 -18.14 4.19 0.04
CA CYS A 188 -18.61 2.81 0.17
C CYS A 188 -19.90 2.73 1.00
N SER A 189 -19.98 3.49 2.09
CA SER A 189 -21.20 3.63 2.88
C SER A 189 -22.36 4.19 2.06
N ARG A 190 -22.15 5.27 1.30
CA ARG A 190 -23.18 5.82 0.40
C ARG A 190 -23.58 4.87 -0.73
N LYS A 191 -22.64 4.10 -1.28
CA LYS A 191 -22.87 3.23 -2.43
C LYS A 191 -23.53 1.91 -2.05
N TYR A 192 -23.15 1.31 -0.92
CA TYR A 192 -23.56 -0.05 -0.54
C TYR A 192 -24.51 -0.08 0.66
N GLY A 193 -24.71 1.04 1.37
CA GLY A 193 -25.69 1.14 2.45
C GLY A 193 -25.56 0.01 3.48
N LYS A 194 -26.65 -0.74 3.68
CA LYS A 194 -26.71 -1.84 4.66
C LYS A 194 -25.67 -2.94 4.43
N ASP A 195 -25.30 -3.21 3.17
CA ASP A 195 -24.29 -4.23 2.87
C ASP A 195 -22.90 -3.76 3.31
N TRP A 196 -22.65 -2.44 3.33
CA TRP A 196 -21.44 -1.87 3.90
C TRP A 196 -21.42 -1.99 5.43
N ASP A 197 -22.56 -1.76 6.08
CA ASP A 197 -22.65 -1.89 7.53
C ASP A 197 -22.37 -3.34 7.95
N GLN A 198 -22.97 -4.32 7.26
CA GLN A 198 -22.67 -5.74 7.46
C GLN A 198 -21.19 -6.05 7.20
N TYR A 199 -20.59 -5.48 6.15
CA TYR A 199 -19.17 -5.62 5.89
C TYR A 199 -18.31 -5.07 7.03
N CYS A 200 -18.70 -3.92 7.59
CA CYS A 200 -18.02 -3.29 8.71
C CYS A 200 -18.15 -4.08 10.02
N GLU A 201 -19.25 -4.81 10.23
CA GLU A 201 -19.43 -5.71 11.37
C GLU A 201 -18.54 -6.95 11.30
N LEU A 202 -18.41 -7.52 10.10
CA LEU A 202 -17.57 -8.68 9.83
C LEU A 202 -16.08 -8.32 9.89
N VAL A 203 -15.68 -7.27 9.17
CA VAL A 203 -14.30 -6.80 9.11
C VAL A 203 -14.18 -5.53 9.93
N ARG A 204 -14.12 -5.67 11.26
CA ARG A 204 -14.23 -4.54 12.22
C ARG A 204 -13.14 -3.50 12.11
N TRP A 205 -11.92 -3.91 11.77
CA TRP A 205 -10.72 -3.07 11.83
C TRP A 205 -10.48 -2.33 10.52
N LYS A 206 -10.11 -1.05 10.59
CA LYS A 206 -9.81 -0.21 9.43
C LYS A 206 -8.41 -0.51 8.90
N PHE A 207 -7.40 -0.43 9.76
CA PHE A 207 -5.99 -0.47 9.40
C PHE A 207 -5.22 -1.56 10.15
N ILE A 208 -5.33 -1.61 11.48
CA ILE A 208 -4.56 -2.51 12.34
C ILE A 208 -5.53 -3.36 13.16
N PRO A 209 -5.56 -4.69 12.95
CA PRO A 209 -6.38 -5.58 13.76
C PRO A 209 -6.10 -5.41 15.26
N GLY A 210 -7.16 -5.22 16.05
CA GLY A 210 -7.07 -5.03 17.50
C GLY A 210 -6.81 -3.60 17.98
N VAL A 211 -6.53 -2.65 17.07
CA VAL A 211 -6.23 -1.25 17.43
C VAL A 211 -7.22 -0.29 16.77
N TYR A 212 -7.28 -0.28 15.44
CA TYR A 212 -8.07 0.69 14.68
C TYR A 212 -8.50 0.17 13.30
#